data_AF-A0A2E7HDL9-F1
#
_entry.id   AF-A0A2E7HDL9-F1
#
_cell.length_a   1.000
_cell.length_b   1.000
_cell.length_c   1.000
_cell.angle_alpha   90.00
_cell.angle_beta   90.00
_cell.angle_gamma   90.00
#
_symmetry.space_group_name_H-M   'P 1'
#
loop_
_entity.id
_entity.type
_entity.pdbx_description
1 polymer ?
#
loop_
_entity_poly.entity_id
_entity_poly.type
_entity_poly.pdbx_seq_one_letter_code
_entity_poly.pdbx_strand_id
1 'polypeptide(L)'
;MSSGDLSSALHATTLEDQPWVGKAPALIVIAADLEKANTTFHEQQPDGRRGERYTTIETGAVAQSMSLMAEARGLTAVPIGGTGDQALAEVLALPADLSPLGLFLLGCRPA
;
A
#
# COMPACT_ATOMS: atom_id res chain seq x y z
N MET A 1 7.42 -17.81 -5.01
CA MET A 1 6.38 -17.15 -4.19
C MET A 1 5.76 -18.22 -3.32
N SER A 2 5.84 -18.08 -1.99
CA SER A 2 5.22 -19.03 -1.06
C SER A 2 3.70 -18.91 -1.20
N SER A 3 3.05 -20.00 -1.58
CA SER A 3 1.60 -20.12 -1.64
C SER A 3 1.08 -20.42 -0.23
N GLY A 4 0.87 -19.38 0.57
CA GLY A 4 0.29 -19.48 1.92
C GLY A 4 -0.77 -18.42 2.14
N ASP A 5 -1.76 -18.71 2.98
CA ASP A 5 -2.73 -17.73 3.43
C ASP A 5 -2.03 -16.67 4.30
N LEU A 6 -1.93 -15.44 3.78
CA LEU A 6 -1.30 -14.32 4.48
C LEU A 6 -2.30 -13.48 5.27
N SER A 7 -3.59 -13.83 5.30
CA SER A 7 -4.66 -12.98 5.82
C SER A 7 -4.45 -12.60 7.29
N SER A 8 -4.12 -13.57 8.14
CA SER A 8 -3.84 -13.32 9.57
C SER A 8 -2.56 -12.53 9.78
N ALA A 9 -1.52 -12.79 8.98
CA ALA A 9 -0.26 -12.07 9.06
C ALA A 9 -0.44 -10.60 8.65
N LEU A 10 -1.17 -10.35 7.56
CA LEU A 10 -1.49 -9.00 7.08
C LEU A 10 -2.37 -8.23 8.06
N HIS A 11 -3.36 -8.87 8.66
CA HIS A 11 -4.16 -8.24 9.72
C HIS A 11 -3.29 -7.78 10.90
N ALA A 12 -2.27 -8.55 11.27
CA ALA A 12 -1.34 -8.17 12.35
C ALA A 12 -0.44 -6.97 12.00
N THR A 13 -0.42 -6.52 10.74
CA THR A 13 0.37 -5.35 10.32
C THR A 13 -0.38 -4.03 10.43
N THR A 14 -1.69 -4.03 10.70
CA THR A 14 -2.46 -2.78 10.85
C THR A 14 -2.28 -2.18 12.24
N LEU A 15 -2.25 -0.85 12.33
CA LEU A 15 -2.04 -0.13 13.60
C LEU A 15 -3.26 -0.19 14.54
N GLU A 16 -4.43 -0.52 14.00
CA GLU A 16 -5.68 -0.71 14.74
C GLU A 16 -6.31 -2.06 14.36
N ASP A 17 -7.22 -2.54 15.21
CA ASP A 17 -7.99 -3.76 14.94
C ASP A 17 -8.98 -3.50 13.79
N GLN A 18 -8.65 -4.04 12.61
CA GLN A 18 -9.41 -3.84 11.38
C GLN A 18 -9.91 -5.20 10.86
N PRO A 19 -11.03 -5.72 11.42
CA PRO A 19 -11.47 -7.11 11.21
C PRO A 19 -11.86 -7.45 9.77
N TRP A 20 -11.91 -6.47 8.87
CA TRP A 20 -12.14 -6.64 7.44
C TRP A 20 -10.86 -6.89 6.62
N VAL A 21 -9.67 -6.55 7.12
CA VAL A 21 -8.38 -6.70 6.39
C VAL A 21 -8.13 -8.16 6.00
N GLY A 22 -8.29 -9.09 6.95
CA GLY A 22 -8.12 -10.53 6.72
C GLY A 22 -9.30 -11.21 6.00
N LYS A 23 -10.36 -10.46 5.67
CA LYS A 23 -11.55 -10.97 4.96
C LYS A 23 -11.64 -10.48 3.52
N ALA A 24 -10.79 -9.54 3.13
CA ALA A 24 -10.77 -8.99 1.79
C ALA A 24 -10.32 -10.09 0.80
N PRO A 25 -11.10 -10.37 -0.27
CA PRO A 25 -10.71 -11.35 -1.28
C PRO A 25 -9.44 -10.97 -2.05
N ALA A 26 -9.09 -9.68 -2.08
CA ALA A 26 -7.83 -9.22 -2.63
C ALA A 26 -7.30 -8.01 -1.86
N LEU A 27 -5.97 -7.93 -1.80
CA LEU A 27 -5.22 -6.87 -1.15
C LEU A 27 -4.10 -6.45 -2.10
N ILE A 28 -3.91 -5.14 -2.23
CA ILE A 28 -2.91 -4.52 -3.09
C ILE A 28 -2.07 -3.59 -2.23
N VAL A 29 -0.75 -3.69 -2.35
CA VAL A 29 0.19 -2.75 -1.73
C VAL A 29 0.79 -1.86 -2.80
N ILE A 30 0.79 -0.56 -2.53
CA ILE A 30 1.53 0.44 -3.28
C ILE A 30 2.86 0.63 -2.56
N ALA A 31 3.97 0.39 -3.24
CA ALA A 31 5.32 0.53 -2.70
C ALA A 31 6.20 1.32 -3.67
N ALA A 32 7.25 1.95 -3.14
CA ALA A 32 8.20 2.72 -3.94
C ALA A 32 9.62 2.56 -3.44
N ASP A 33 10.57 2.72 -4.36
CA ASP A 33 11.98 2.91 -4.07
C ASP A 33 12.24 4.37 -3.68
N LEU A 34 12.20 4.63 -2.38
CA LEU A 34 12.36 5.98 -1.82
C LEU A 34 13.80 6.49 -1.97
N GLU A 35 14.80 5.60 -1.93
CA GLU A 35 16.20 5.98 -2.11
C GLU A 35 16.44 6.49 -3.53
N LYS A 36 15.96 5.75 -4.53
CA LYS A 36 16.03 6.17 -5.93
C LYS A 36 15.21 7.43 -6.18
N ALA A 37 14.02 7.55 -5.60
CA ALA A 37 13.22 8.76 -5.72
C ALA A 37 13.98 9.97 -5.16
N ASN A 38 14.55 9.86 -3.96
CA ASN A 38 15.33 10.94 -3.34
C ASN A 38 16.59 11.26 -4.13
N THR A 39 17.34 10.25 -4.60
CA THR A 39 18.53 10.45 -5.44
C THR A 39 18.19 11.18 -6.74
N THR A 40 17.08 10.81 -7.39
CA THR A 40 16.64 11.40 -8.66
C THR A 40 16.28 12.89 -8.51
N PHE A 41 15.73 13.28 -7.36
CA PHE A 41 15.19 14.63 -7.13
C PHE A 41 15.95 15.42 -6.06
N HIS A 42 17.17 15.00 -5.69
CA HIS A 42 17.91 15.54 -4.55
C HIS A 42 18.19 17.05 -4.65
N GLU A 43 18.39 17.58 -5.86
CA GLU A 43 18.68 19.00 -6.08
C GLU A 43 17.44 19.90 -5.94
N GLN A 44 16.24 19.33 -5.91
CA GLN A 44 14.99 20.10 -5.93
C GLN A 44 14.59 20.64 -4.54
N GLN A 45 15.25 20.21 -3.47
CA GLN A 45 15.08 20.77 -2.13
C GLN A 45 16.32 20.55 -1.24
N PRO A 46 16.59 21.41 -0.24
CA PRO A 46 17.84 21.36 0.53
C PRO A 46 18.13 20.07 1.29
N ASP A 47 17.11 19.33 1.74
CA ASP A 47 17.28 18.09 2.49
C ASP A 47 17.43 16.85 1.59
N GLY A 48 17.32 17.01 0.26
CA GLY A 48 17.41 15.91 -0.71
C GLY A 48 16.21 14.93 -0.73
N ARG A 49 15.16 15.17 0.06
CA ARG A 49 14.04 14.24 0.27
C ARG A 49 12.82 14.52 -0.61
N ARG A 50 13.03 15.17 -1.76
CA ARG A 50 11.90 15.58 -2.62
C ARG A 50 11.15 14.39 -3.17
N GLY A 51 11.85 13.27 -3.39
CA GLY A 51 11.29 12.02 -3.87
C GLY A 51 10.11 11.55 -3.03
N GLU A 52 10.24 11.58 -1.70
CA GLU A 52 9.19 11.16 -0.77
C GLU A 52 7.87 11.92 -0.94
N ARG A 53 7.96 13.23 -1.21
CA ARG A 53 6.77 14.05 -1.48
C ARG A 53 6.09 13.61 -2.77
N TYR A 54 6.85 13.34 -3.82
CA TYR A 54 6.30 12.90 -5.10
C TYR A 54 5.69 11.51 -4.99
N THR A 55 6.38 10.57 -4.37
CA THR A 55 5.85 9.21 -4.18
C THR A 55 4.59 9.20 -3.33
N THR A 56 4.48 10.08 -2.33
CA THR A 56 3.24 10.25 -1.54
C THR A 56 2.08 10.74 -2.42
N ILE A 57 2.32 11.75 -3.27
CA ILE A 57 1.30 12.27 -4.19
C ILE A 57 0.85 11.18 -5.18
N GLU A 58 1.81 10.47 -5.78
CA GLU A 58 1.53 9.38 -6.73
C GLU A 58 0.77 8.23 -6.04
N THR A 59 1.12 7.89 -4.80
CA THR A 59 0.40 6.87 -4.02
C THR A 59 -1.07 7.25 -3.84
N GLY A 60 -1.35 8.52 -3.51
CA GLY A 60 -2.72 9.02 -3.43
C GLY A 60 -3.46 8.98 -4.78
N ALA A 61 -2.80 9.36 -5.86
CA ALA A 61 -3.38 9.33 -7.21
C ALA A 61 -3.71 7.89 -7.68
N VAL A 62 -2.79 6.95 -7.42
CA VAL A 62 -2.99 5.51 -7.70
C VAL A 62 -4.13 4.96 -6.86
N ALA A 63 -4.14 5.21 -5.54
CA ALA A 63 -5.21 4.76 -4.66
C ALA A 63 -6.59 5.28 -5.09
N GLN A 64 -6.70 6.56 -5.46
CA GLN A 64 -7.96 7.13 -5.94
C GLN A 64 -8.39 6.53 -7.27
N SER A 65 -7.45 6.30 -8.19
CA SER A 65 -7.73 5.65 -9.48
C SER A 65 -8.25 4.23 -9.27
N MET A 66 -7.65 3.47 -8.35
CA MET A 66 -8.10 2.13 -7.96
C MET A 66 -9.49 2.15 -7.35
N SER A 67 -9.80 3.11 -6.47
CA SER A 67 -11.14 3.26 -5.88
C SER A 67 -12.22 3.48 -6.95
N LEU A 68 -11.95 4.37 -7.92
CA LEU A 68 -12.89 4.63 -9.02
C LEU A 68 -13.06 3.41 -9.93
N MET A 69 -11.98 2.69 -10.21
CA MET A 69 -12.06 1.45 -11.00
C MET A 69 -12.84 0.35 -10.27
N ALA A 70 -12.64 0.20 -8.96
CA ALA A 70 -13.39 -0.74 -8.14
C ALA A 70 -14.89 -0.41 -8.19
N GLU A 71 -15.26 0.85 -7.97
CA GLU A 71 -16.65 1.31 -8.06
C GLU A 71 -17.26 1.01 -9.44
N ALA A 72 -16.56 1.36 -10.52
CA ALA A 72 -17.01 1.12 -11.89
C ALA A 72 -17.20 -0.38 -12.22
N ARG A 73 -16.58 -1.27 -11.46
CA ARG A 73 -16.70 -2.74 -11.59
C ARG A 73 -17.65 -3.36 -10.57
N GLY A 74 -18.34 -2.56 -9.77
CA GLY A 74 -19.25 -3.06 -8.72
C GLY A 74 -18.52 -3.72 -7.55
N LEU A 75 -17.24 -3.40 -7.35
CA LEU A 75 -16.44 -3.84 -6.21
C LEU A 75 -16.47 -2.78 -5.10
N THR A 76 -16.03 -3.16 -3.91
CA THR A 76 -15.71 -2.23 -2.83
C THR A 76 -14.20 -2.05 -2.74
N ALA A 77 -13.78 -0.89 -2.26
CA ALA A 77 -12.39 -0.50 -2.14
C ALA A 77 -12.18 0.23 -0.81
N VAL A 78 -11.16 -0.15 -0.05
CA VAL A 78 -10.81 0.50 1.22
C VAL A 78 -9.29 0.76 1.26
N PRO A 79 -8.84 2.01 1.14
CA PRO A 79 -7.47 2.37 1.45
C PRO A 79 -7.23 2.31 2.96
N ILE A 80 -6.12 1.71 3.35
CA ILE A 80 -5.65 1.59 4.73
C ILE A 80 -4.37 2.42 4.86
N GLY A 81 -4.44 3.51 5.62
CA GLY A 81 -3.29 4.38 5.87
C GLY A 81 -2.51 4.02 7.14
N GLY A 82 -3.08 3.23 8.05
CA GLY A 82 -2.47 2.86 9.32
C GLY A 82 -1.87 1.46 9.28
N THR A 83 -0.63 1.35 8.80
CA THR A 83 0.14 0.09 8.76
C THR A 83 1.48 0.24 9.46
N GLY A 84 1.99 -0.87 10.02
CA GLY A 84 3.38 -1.02 10.40
C GLY A 84 4.21 -1.39 9.18
N ASP A 85 4.82 -0.40 8.54
CA ASP A 85 5.46 -0.55 7.22
C ASP A 85 6.53 -1.64 7.16
N GLN A 86 7.36 -1.75 8.21
CA GLN A 86 8.37 -2.80 8.28
C GLN A 86 7.74 -4.20 8.35
N ALA A 87 6.73 -4.38 9.21
CA ALA A 87 6.04 -5.66 9.34
C ALA A 87 5.31 -6.03 8.04
N LEU A 88 4.70 -5.05 7.36
CA LEU A 88 4.05 -5.26 6.07
C LEU A 88 5.04 -5.69 4.98
N ALA A 89 6.21 -5.05 4.92
CA ALA A 89 7.27 -5.43 3.98
C ALA A 89 7.78 -6.86 4.22
N GLU A 90 7.96 -7.25 5.49
CA GLU A 90 8.39 -8.59 5.88
C GLU A 90 7.34 -9.67 5.51
N VAL A 91 6.06 -9.44 5.85
CA VAL A 91 4.96 -10.36 5.55
C VAL A 91 4.80 -10.58 4.04
N LEU A 92 4.96 -9.52 3.25
CA LEU A 92 4.85 -9.58 1.79
C LEU A 92 6.15 -9.98 1.09
N ALA A 93 7.24 -10.18 1.85
CA ALA A 93 8.58 -10.41 1.33
C ALA A 93 8.96 -9.39 0.23
N LEU A 94 8.69 -8.11 0.49
CA LEU A 94 9.05 -7.04 -0.45
C LEU A 94 10.56 -7.00 -0.66
N PRO A 95 11.02 -6.69 -1.89
CA PRO A 95 12.39 -6.31 -2.15
C PRO A 95 12.88 -5.24 -1.16
N ALA A 96 14.13 -5.34 -0.71
CA ALA A 96 14.68 -4.47 0.34
C ALA A 96 14.74 -2.98 -0.06
N ASP A 97 14.74 -2.69 -1.36
CA ASP A 97 14.69 -1.35 -1.94
C ASP A 97 13.27 -0.78 -2.01
N LEU A 98 12.22 -1.56 -1.73
CA LEU A 98 10.83 -1.09 -1.78
C LEU A 98 10.27 -0.84 -0.38
N SER A 99 9.88 0.41 -0.14
CA SER A 99 9.11 0.80 1.03
C SER A 99 7.61 0.78 0.71
N PRO A 100 6.76 0.09 1.50
CA PRO A 100 5.32 0.19 1.34
C PRO A 100 4.85 1.61 1.70
N LEU A 101 3.96 2.17 0.88
CA LEU A 101 3.42 3.52 1.03
C LEU A 101 1.90 3.53 1.24
N GLY A 102 1.22 2.44 0.88
CA GLY A 102 -0.22 2.32 1.08
C GLY A 102 -0.70 0.89 0.92
N LEU A 103 -1.71 0.55 1.69
CA LEU A 103 -2.40 -0.74 1.64
C LEU A 103 -3.83 -0.52 1.12
N PHE A 104 -4.30 -1.37 0.21
CA PHE A 104 -5.59 -1.21 -0.44
C PHE A 104 -6.34 -2.53 -0.49
N LEU A 105 -7.52 -2.57 0.11
CA LEU A 105 -8.38 -3.75 0.15
C LEU A 105 -9.42 -3.67 -0.95
N LEU A 106 -9.64 -4.77 -1.65
CA LEU A 106 -10.74 -4.95 -2.58
C LEU A 106 -11.74 -5.96 -2.00
N GLY A 107 -13.02 -5.65 -2.12
CA GLY A 107 -14.11 -6.51 -1.69
C GLY A 107 -15.22 -6.64 -2.74
N CYS A 108 -16.12 -7.58 -2.49
CA CYS A 108 -17.34 -7.72 -3.27
C CYS A 108 -18.46 -6.89 -2.64
N ARG A 109 -19.27 -6.23 -3.46
CA ARG A 109 -20.52 -5.62 -2.98
C ARG A 109 -21.51 -6.75 -2.64
N PRO A 110 -22.18 -6.72 -1.48
CA PRO A 110 -23.29 -7.64 -1.22
C PRO A 110 -24.37 -7.44 -2.30
N ALA A 111 -24.98 -8.54 -2.75
CA ALA A 111 -26.12 -8.52 -3.66
C ALA A 111 -27.35 -7.87 -3.02
#